data_AF-A0A377C205-F1
#
_entry.id   AF-A0A377C205-F1
#
_cell.length_a   1.000
_cell.length_b   1.000
_cell.length_c   1.000
_cell.angle_alpha   90.00
_cell.angle_beta   90.00
_cell.angle_gamma   90.00
#
_symmetry.space_group_name_H-M   'P 1'
#
loop_
_entity.id
_entity.type
_entity.pdbx_description
1 polymer ?
#
loop_
_entity_poly.entity_id
_entity_poly.type
_entity_poly.pdbx_seq_one_letter_code
_entity_poly.pdbx_strand_id
1 'polypeptide(L)' 'MKTIGLLGGMSWESTIPYYRLINEGIKQRLGGLHSAQVLLHSVDFMK' A
#
# COMPACT_ATOMS: atom_id res chain seq x y z
N MET A 1 14.18 5.15 0.24
CA MET A 1 13.14 4.31 -0.42
C MET A 1 12.56 5.09 -1.59
N LYS A 2 12.08 4.42 -2.65
CA LYS A 2 11.30 5.08 -3.71
C LYS A 2 9.82 5.03 -3.33
N THR A 3 9.06 6.06 -3.66
CA THR A 3 7.60 6.05 -3.51
C THR A 3 6.97 5.08 -4.50
N ILE A 4 6.07 4.21 -4.04
CA ILE A 4 5.30 3.32 -4.92
C ILE A 4 3.91 3.90 -5.16
N GLY A 5 3.45 3.86 -6.41
CA GLY A 5 2.07 4.15 -6.77
C GLY A 5 1.25 2.86 -6.81
N LEU A 6 0.16 2.81 -6.07
CA LEU A 6 -0.84 1.74 -6.11
C LEU A 6 -2.09 2.26 -6.82
N LEU A 7 -2.53 1.56 -7.86
CA LEU A 7 -3.85 1.72 -8.45
C LEU A 7 -4.73 0.60 -7.85
N GLY A 8 -5.58 0.96 -6.90
CA GLY A 8 -6.40 0.03 -6.12
C GLY A 8 -7.89 0.24 -6.37
N GLY A 9 -8.72 -0.40 -5.53
CA GLY A 9 -10.18 -0.35 -5.67
C GLY A 9 -10.74 -1.36 -6.66
N MET A 10 -10.05 -2.47 -6.92
CA MET A 10 -10.48 -3.52 -7.86
C MET A 10 -10.48 -4.94 -7.23
N SER A 11 -11.13 -5.20 -6.10
CA SER A 11 -11.95 -4.30 -5.27
C SER A 11 -11.14 -3.60 -4.15
N TRP A 12 -11.77 -2.76 -3.32
CA TRP A 12 -11.06 -2.06 -2.26
C TRP A 12 -10.61 -3.01 -1.13
N GLU A 13 -11.36 -4.09 -0.87
CA GLU A 13 -11.02 -5.11 0.13
C GLU A 13 -9.66 -5.75 -0.17
N SER A 14 -9.35 -5.97 -1.46
CA SER A 14 -8.06 -6.53 -1.89
C SER A 14 -6.91 -5.51 -1.85
N THR A 15 -7.21 -4.21 -1.78
CA THR A 15 -6.18 -3.15 -1.69
C THR A 15 -5.60 -3.04 -0.27
N ILE A 16 -6.40 -3.31 0.76
CA ILE A 16 -5.96 -3.32 2.16
C ILE A 16 -4.74 -4.20 2.41
N PRO A 17 -4.71 -5.50 2.02
CA PRO A 17 -3.56 -6.35 2.26
C PRO A 17 -2.30 -5.86 1.54
N TYR A 18 -2.41 -5.22 0.35
CA TYR A 18 -1.25 -4.61 -0.29
C TYR A 18 -0.65 -3.50 0.56
N TYR A 19 -1.47 -2.57 1.03
CA TYR A 19 -0.99 -1.49 1.91
C TYR A 19 -0.35 -2.03 3.19
N ARG A 20 -0.96 -3.05 3.81
CA ARG A 20 -0.45 -3.69 5.03
C ARG A 20 0.91 -4.36 4.78
N LEU A 21 0.98 -5.27 3.81
CA LEU A 21 2.18 -6.06 3.54
C LEU A 21 3.36 -5.19 3.10
N ILE A 22 3.11 -4.13 2.33
CA ILE A 22 4.15 -3.17 1.94
C ILE A 22 4.73 -2.46 3.17
N ASN A 23 3.88 -1.98 4.08
CA ASN A 23 4.33 -1.34 5.32
C ASN A 23 5.05 -2.31 6.25
N GLU A 24 4.54 -3.53 6.42
CA GLU A 24 5.20 -4.59 7.20
C GLU A 24 6.58 -4.93 6.63
N GLY A 25 6.70 -5.05 5.31
CA GLY A 25 7.99 -5.30 4.64
C GLY A 25 9.00 -4.17 4.86
N ILE A 26 8.57 -2.90 4.84
CA ILE A 26 9.44 -1.76 5.16
C ILE A 26 9.84 -1.77 6.63
N LYS A 27 8.90 -2.00 7.55
CA LYS A 27 9.18 -2.11 8.98
C LYS A 27 10.18 -3.24 9.28
N GLN A 28 10.04 -4.40 8.64
CA GLN A 28 10.95 -5.53 8.80
C GLN A 28 12.36 -5.21 8.30
N ARG A 29 12.50 -4.45 7.21
CA ARG A 29 13.81 -4.11 6.62
C ARG A 29 14.53 -2.95 7.30
N LEU A 30 13.78 -1.94 7.77
CA LEU A 30 14.36 -0.70 8.31
C LEU A 30 14.21 -0.57 9.83
N GLY A 31 13.32 -1.36 10.45
CA GLY A 31 13.09 -1.35 11.89
C GLY A 31 12.36 -0.10 12.41
N GLY A 32 12.27 -0.01 13.74
CA GLY A 32 11.70 1.14 14.44
C GLY A 32 10.24 1.45 14.01
N LEU A 33 10.01 2.72 13.70
CA LEU A 33 8.72 3.24 13.26
C LEU A 33 8.70 3.56 11.76
N HIS A 34 9.60 2.95 10.97
CA HIS A 34 9.64 3.16 9.53
C HIS A 34 8.43 2.51 8.84
N SER A 35 7.83 3.27 7.92
CA SER A 35 6.69 2.88 7.08
C SER A 35 7.00 3.17 5.61
N ALA A 36 6.19 2.61 4.71
CA ALA A 36 6.37 2.78 3.27
C ALA A 36 5.84 4.13 2.78
N GLN A 37 6.53 4.73 1.82
CA GLN A 37 5.99 5.86 1.05
C GLN A 37 5.10 5.33 -0.07
N VAL A 38 3.78 5.52 0.07
CA VAL A 38 2.76 5.00 -0.85
C VAL A 38 1.86 6.13 -1.34
N LEU A 39 1.65 6.20 -2.65
CA LEU A 39 0.53 6.93 -3.25
C LEU A 39 -0.51 5.90 -3.67
N LEU A 40 -1.75 6.04 -3.20
CA LEU A 40 -2.86 5.15 -3.57
C LEU A 40 -3.91 5.95 -4.33
N HIS A 41 -4.18 5.54 -5.57
CA HIS A 41 -5.37 5.95 -6.30
C HIS A 41 -6.35 4.78 -6.30
N SER A 42 -7.48 4.92 -5.60
CA SER A 42 -8.51 3.90 -5.54
C SER A 42 -9.66 4.27 -6.47
N VAL A 43 -9.98 3.39 -7.41
CA VAL A 43 -11.11 3.58 -8.31
C VAL A 43 -12.41 3.13 -7.65
N ASP A 44 -13.53 3.62 -8.18
CA ASP A 44 -14.85 3.04 -7.95
C ASP A 44 -14.97 1.79 -8.85
N PHE A 45 -15.00 0.61 -8.24
CA PHE A 45 -14.97 -0.67 -8.98
C PHE A 45 -16.20 -0.88 -9.88
N MET A 46 -17.30 -0.22 -9.56
CA MET A 46 -18.59 -0.41 -10.24
C MET A 46 -18.82 0.60 -11.37
N LYS A 47 -17.85 1.48 -11.64
CA LYS A 47 -17.98 2.60 -12.59
C LYS A 47 -17.47 2.28 -13.99
#